data_AF-A0A7T8GVY9-F1
#
_entry.id   AF-A0A7T8GVY9-F1
#
_cell.length_a   1.000
_cell.length_b   1.000
_cell.length_c   1.000
_cell.angle_alpha   90.00
_cell.angle_beta   90.00
_cell.angle_gamma   90.00
#
_symmetry.space_group_name_H-M   'P 1'
#
loop_
_entity.id
_entity.type
_entity.pdbx_description
1 polymer ?
#
loop_
_entity_poly.entity_id
_entity_poly.type
_entity_poly.pdbx_seq_one_letter_code
_entity_poly.pdbx_strand_id
1 'polypeptide(L)'
;MVDNFEKQWGALKVPFPADNAGSAKSKYDSFVAESNSRKVGIEAERKSWESMLPIEEMNREEALEAVPWLSIDVKNPTHFPTSPKRSTPSTWMRISERRRLK
;
A
#
# COMPACT_ATOMS: atom_id res chain seq x y z
N MET A 1 47.35 -4.85 -41.21
CA MET A 1 45.90 -5.07 -40.96
C MET A 1 45.65 -6.02 -39.78
N VAL A 2 46.58 -6.92 -39.45
CA VAL A 2 46.48 -7.83 -38.28
C VAL A 2 46.94 -7.16 -36.98
N ASP A 3 48.05 -6.41 -36.99
CA ASP A 3 48.61 -5.77 -35.78
C ASP A 3 47.69 -4.73 -35.12
N ASN A 4 46.83 -4.07 -35.90
CA ASN A 4 45.83 -3.14 -35.37
C ASN A 4 44.66 -3.88 -34.70
N PHE A 5 44.31 -5.07 -35.20
CA PHE A 5 43.25 -5.90 -34.62
C PHE A 5 43.69 -6.49 -33.27
N GLU A 6 44.94 -6.97 -33.17
CA GLU A 6 45.46 -7.52 -31.91
C GLU A 6 45.53 -6.48 -30.80
N LYS A 7 45.92 -5.24 -31.10
CA LYS A 7 45.94 -4.14 -30.14
C LYS A 7 44.54 -3.79 -29.63
N GLN A 8 43.57 -3.73 -30.53
CA GLN A 8 42.19 -3.39 -30.17
C GLN A 8 41.50 -4.52 -29.40
N TRP A 9 41.78 -5.78 -29.76
CA TRP A 9 41.21 -6.95 -29.09
C TRP A 9 41.86 -7.23 -27.73
N GLY A 10 43.18 -7.07 -27.61
CA GLY A 10 43.90 -7.24 -26.35
C GLY A 10 43.61 -6.14 -25.32
N ALA A 11 43.22 -4.94 -25.77
CA ALA A 11 42.77 -3.86 -24.91
C ALA A 11 41.37 -4.11 -24.32
N LEU A 12 40.57 -4.98 -24.95
CA LEU A 12 39.20 -5.26 -24.53
C LEU A 12 39.17 -6.39 -23.48
N LYS A 13 39.64 -6.11 -22.27
CA LYS A 13 39.37 -6.97 -21.11
C LYS A 13 37.97 -6.68 -20.60
N VAL A 14 37.00 -7.52 -20.96
CA VAL A 14 35.65 -7.49 -20.36
C VAL A 14 35.76 -8.07 -18.96
N PRO A 15 35.59 -7.26 -17.88
CA PRO A 15 35.61 -7.79 -16.54
C PRO A 15 34.41 -8.71 -16.35
N PHE A 16 34.64 -9.85 -15.69
CA PHE A 16 33.57 -10.77 -15.33
C PHE A 16 32.56 -10.03 -14.43
N PRO A 17 31.24 -10.18 -14.67
CA PRO A 17 30.24 -9.48 -13.87
C PRO A 17 30.37 -9.87 -12.39
N ALA A 18 30.36 -8.88 -11.52
CA ALA A 18 30.41 -9.11 -10.08
C ALA A 18 29.15 -9.89 -9.63
N ASP A 19 29.36 -10.90 -8.80
CA ASP A 19 28.29 -11.78 -8.32
C ASP A 19 27.43 -11.03 -7.27
N ASN A 20 26.26 -10.52 -7.70
CA ASN A 20 25.38 -9.67 -6.88
C ASN A 20 24.39 -10.47 -6.02
N ALA A 21 24.77 -11.67 -5.55
CA ALA A 21 23.92 -12.53 -4.73
C ALA A 21 23.50 -11.90 -3.36
N GLY A 22 24.08 -10.76 -2.95
CA GLY A 22 23.80 -10.10 -1.67
C GLY A 22 22.42 -9.43 -1.55
N SER A 23 21.71 -9.17 -2.65
CA SER A 23 20.44 -8.42 -2.61
C SER A 23 19.26 -9.20 -1.99
N ALA A 24 19.30 -10.53 -2.01
CA ALA A 24 18.24 -11.37 -1.46
C ALA A 24 18.22 -11.36 0.07
N LYS A 25 19.40 -11.27 0.71
CA LYS A 25 19.52 -11.30 2.17
C LYS A 25 18.97 -10.03 2.83
N SER A 26 19.31 -8.86 2.29
CA SER A 26 18.78 -7.58 2.79
C SER A 26 17.26 -7.47 2.67
N LYS A 27 16.68 -7.96 1.56
CA LYS A 27 15.21 -8.00 1.38
C LYS A 27 14.54 -8.95 2.38
N TYR A 28 15.15 -10.10 2.63
CA TYR A 28 14.66 -11.05 3.62
C TYR A 28 14.64 -10.44 5.03
N ASP A 29 15.72 -9.78 5.44
CA ASP A 29 15.80 -9.17 6.77
C ASP A 29 14.73 -8.06 6.95
N SER A 30 14.47 -7.25 5.91
CA SER A 30 13.39 -6.26 5.94
C SER A 30 12.00 -6.90 6.03
N PHE A 31 11.77 -8.02 5.35
CA PHE A 31 10.50 -8.73 5.38
C PHE A 31 10.24 -9.37 6.75
N VAL A 32 11.28 -9.92 7.40
CA VAL A 32 11.18 -10.48 8.75
C VAL A 32 10.83 -9.37 9.75
N ALA A 33 11.49 -8.21 9.66
CA ALA A 33 11.22 -7.07 10.52
C ALA A 33 9.77 -6.57 10.35
N GLU A 34 9.32 -6.41 9.10
CA GLU A 34 7.95 -5.98 8.81
C GLU A 34 6.90 -7.00 9.29
N SER A 35 7.16 -8.29 9.08
CA SER A 35 6.26 -9.35 9.52
C SER A 35 6.12 -9.40 11.04
N ASN A 36 7.22 -9.21 11.77
CA ASN A 36 7.17 -9.15 13.23
C ASN A 36 6.42 -7.91 13.73
N SER A 37 6.52 -6.77 13.05
CA SER A 37 5.70 -5.59 13.34
C SER A 37 4.20 -5.87 13.15
N ARG A 38 3.83 -6.53 12.04
CA ARG A 38 2.43 -6.94 11.79
C ARG A 38 1.89 -7.91 12.84
N LYS A 39 2.71 -8.86 13.32
CA LYS A 39 2.31 -9.79 14.38
C LYS A 39 1.88 -9.07 15.65
N VAL A 40 2.60 -8.03 16.06
CA VAL A 40 2.26 -7.26 17.26
C VAL A 40 0.89 -6.60 17.13
N GLY A 41 0.58 -6.02 15.95
CA GLY A 41 -0.74 -5.45 15.66
C GLY A 41 -1.85 -6.50 15.72
N ILE A 42 -1.65 -7.64 15.08
CA ILE A 42 -2.62 -8.75 15.07
C ILE A 42 -2.81 -9.34 16.47
N GLU A 43 -1.76 -9.44 17.28
CA GLU A 43 -1.87 -9.91 18.68
C GLU A 43 -2.64 -8.93 19.57
N ALA A 44 -2.52 -7.62 19.32
CA ALA A 44 -3.32 -6.61 20.01
C ALA A 44 -4.80 -6.71 19.62
N GLU A 45 -5.09 -6.85 18.33
CA GLU A 45 -6.46 -7.07 17.85
C GLU A 45 -7.03 -8.39 18.39
N ARG A 46 -6.25 -9.48 18.40
CA ARG A 46 -6.69 -10.77 18.95
C ARG A 46 -7.12 -10.66 20.41
N LYS A 47 -6.36 -9.95 21.24
CA LYS A 47 -6.72 -9.72 22.64
C LYS A 47 -8.02 -8.94 22.79
N SER A 48 -8.27 -7.95 21.92
CA SER A 48 -9.55 -7.23 21.94
C SER A 48 -10.73 -8.16 21.63
N TRP A 49 -10.60 -9.04 20.64
CA TRP A 49 -11.62 -10.03 20.30
C TRP A 49 -11.81 -11.09 21.39
N GLU A 50 -10.75 -11.56 22.03
CA GLU A 50 -10.82 -12.51 23.15
C GLU A 50 -11.47 -11.90 24.41
N SER A 51 -11.32 -10.60 24.61
CA SER A 51 -11.94 -9.89 25.75
C SER A 51 -13.41 -9.54 25.54
N MET A 52 -13.88 -9.60 24.29
CA MET A 52 -15.25 -9.25 23.94
C MET A 52 -16.20 -10.38 24.34
N LEU A 53 -17.38 -10.01 24.86
CA LEU A 53 -18.44 -10.97 25.13
C LEU A 53 -18.91 -11.64 23.82
N PRO A 54 -19.36 -12.91 23.88
CA PRO A 54 -20.01 -13.55 22.75
C PRO A 54 -21.16 -12.69 22.21
N ILE A 55 -21.26 -12.57 20.89
CA ILE A 55 -22.23 -11.68 20.22
C ILE A 55 -23.69 -12.01 20.61
N GLU A 56 -23.98 -13.27 20.92
CA GLU A 56 -25.33 -13.73 21.29
C GLU A 56 -25.80 -13.17 22.65
N GLU A 57 -24.87 -12.84 23.54
CA GLU A 57 -25.14 -12.39 24.90
C GLU A 57 -25.05 -10.87 25.05
N MET A 58 -24.60 -10.17 24.00
CA MET A 58 -24.34 -8.74 24.02
C MET A 58 -25.59 -7.93 23.63
N ASN A 59 -25.83 -6.81 24.33
CA ASN A 59 -26.92 -5.91 23.97
C ASN A 59 -26.59 -5.15 22.67
N ARG A 60 -27.60 -4.66 21.95
CA ARG A 60 -27.42 -3.95 20.67
C ARG A 60 -26.54 -2.70 20.79
N GLU A 61 -26.70 -1.94 21.87
CA GLU A 61 -25.92 -0.73 22.10
C GLU A 61 -24.44 -1.07 22.40
N GLU A 62 -24.19 -2.10 23.21
CA GLU A 62 -22.85 -2.60 23.50
C GLU A 62 -22.17 -3.15 22.24
N ALA A 63 -22.93 -3.79 21.34
CA ALA A 63 -22.44 -4.26 20.06
C ALA A 63 -22.00 -3.13 19.12
N LEU A 64 -22.72 -2.01 19.14
CA LEU A 64 -22.37 -0.82 18.36
C LEU A 64 -21.12 -0.13 18.91
N GLU A 65 -20.93 -0.12 20.23
CA GLU A 65 -19.72 0.39 20.87
C GLU A 65 -18.49 -0.49 20.58
N ALA A 66 -18.66 -1.82 20.61
CA ALA A 66 -17.58 -2.77 20.34
C ALA A 66 -17.18 -2.83 18.85
N VAL A 67 -18.13 -2.59 17.92
CA VAL A 67 -17.92 -2.68 16.47
C VAL A 67 -18.39 -1.41 15.74
N PRO A 68 -17.73 -0.25 15.94
CA PRO A 68 -18.22 1.03 15.41
C PRO A 68 -18.29 1.10 13.88
N TRP A 69 -17.45 0.32 13.18
CA TRP A 69 -17.43 0.32 11.70
C TRP A 69 -18.63 -0.40 11.06
N LEU A 70 -19.41 -1.15 11.83
CA LEU A 70 -20.67 -1.74 11.38
C LEU A 70 -21.84 -0.74 11.51
N SER A 71 -21.65 0.33 12.28
CA SER A 71 -22.67 1.36 12.48
C SER A 71 -22.81 2.24 11.23
N ILE A 72 -24.04 2.63 10.92
CA ILE A 72 -24.32 3.55 9.82
C ILE A 72 -23.94 4.96 10.27
N ASP A 73 -22.81 5.47 9.79
CA ASP A 73 -22.45 6.88 10.00
C ASP A 73 -23.33 7.77 9.11
N VAL A 74 -24.26 8.49 9.74
CA VAL A 74 -25.15 9.45 9.08
C VAL A 74 -24.37 10.57 8.39
N LYS A 75 -23.18 10.93 8.89
CA LYS A 75 -22.34 12.01 8.34
C LYS A 75 -21.46 11.53 7.19
N ASN A 76 -21.13 10.24 7.15
CA ASN A 76 -20.35 9.61 6.10
C ASN A 76 -20.99 8.29 5.66
N PRO A 77 -22.09 8.35 4.87
CA PRO A 77 -22.79 7.16 4.44
C PRO A 77 -21.88 6.34 3.51
N THR A 78 -21.30 5.27 4.06
CA THR A 78 -20.52 4.26 3.34
C THR A 78 -21.41 3.25 2.60
N HIS A 79 -22.71 3.24 2.90
CA HIS A 79 -23.72 2.41 2.25
C HIS A 79 -24.50 3.16 1.15
N PHE A 80 -25.00 2.39 0.18
CA PHE A 80 -25.79 2.85 -0.97
C PHE A 80 -27.10 3.57 -0.55
N PRO A 81 -27.60 4.58 -1.30
CA PRO A 81 -27.05 5.15 -2.52
C PRO A 81 -26.09 6.30 -2.22
N THR A 82 -24.80 6.07 -2.48
CA THR A 82 -23.78 7.12 -2.39
C THR A 82 -24.04 8.17 -3.46
N SER A 83 -24.47 9.36 -3.05
CA SER A 83 -24.32 10.56 -3.88
C SER A 83 -22.81 10.82 -4.02
N PRO A 84 -22.24 10.85 -5.24
CA PRO A 84 -20.81 11.07 -5.38
C PRO A 84 -20.48 12.49 -4.91
N LYS A 85 -19.65 12.64 -3.88
CA LYS A 85 -18.93 13.91 -3.64
C LYS A 85 -17.99 14.15 -4.83
N ARG A 86 -18.52 14.73 -5.90
CA ARG A 86 -17.73 15.17 -7.06
C ARG A 86 -17.72 16.70 -7.06
N SER A 87 -16.76 17.30 -6.36
CA SER A 87 -16.45 18.73 -6.53
C SER A 87 -14.94 19.01 -6.54
N THR A 88 -14.21 18.31 -7.40
CA THR A 88 -13.07 18.95 -8.06
C THR A 88 -13.42 19.07 -9.54
N PRO A 89 -13.45 20.28 -10.12
CA PRO A 89 -13.75 20.44 -11.53
C PRO A 89 -12.78 19.58 -12.34
N SER A 90 -13.35 18.77 -13.23
CA SER A 90 -12.58 17.93 -14.15
C SER A 90 -11.63 18.82 -14.96
N THR A 91 -10.48 18.27 -15.38
CA THR A 91 -9.49 18.99 -16.18
C THR A 91 -10.13 19.63 -17.42
N TRP A 92 -11.16 18.99 -17.99
CA TRP A 92 -11.95 19.50 -19.12
C TRP A 92 -12.80 20.72 -18.77
N MET A 93 -13.42 20.77 -17.58
CA MET A 93 -14.11 21.99 -17.10
C MET A 93 -13.10 23.13 -16.94
N ARG A 94 -11.94 22.89 -16.29
CA ARG A 94 -10.86 23.89 -16.17
C ARG A 94 -10.32 24.38 -17.51
N ILE A 95 -10.18 23.49 -18.49
CA ILE A 95 -9.75 23.84 -19.85
C ILE A 95 -10.83 24.67 -20.56
N SER A 96 -12.11 24.31 -20.41
CA SER A 96 -13.22 25.05 -21.02
C SER A 96 -13.39 26.45 -20.45
N GLU A 97 -13.14 26.62 -19.15
CA GLU A 97 -13.23 27.89 -18.44
C GLU A 97 -12.05 28.81 -18.81
N ARG A 98 -10.84 28.27 -18.95
CA ARG A 98 -9.70 28.98 -19.56
C ARG A 98 -9.94 29.39 -21.01
N ARG A 99 -10.74 28.63 -21.76
CA ARG A 99 -11.05 28.92 -23.17
C ARG A 99 -12.17 29.95 -23.33
N ARG A 100 -13.02 30.16 -22.31
CA ARG A 100 -14.03 31.24 -22.25
C ARG A 100 -13.47 32.60 -21.82
N LEU A 101 -12.33 32.62 -21.14
CA LEU A 101 -11.69 33.84 -20.62
C LEU A 101 -10.63 34.44 -21.57
N LYS A 102 -10.61 34.00 -22.84
CA LYS A 102 -9.85 34.57 -23.95
C LYS A 102 -10.82 35.06 -25.01
#